data_AF-A0A935TAY0-F1
#
_entry.id   AF-A0A935TAY0-F1
#
_cell.length_a   1.000
_cell.length_b   1.000
_cell.length_c   1.000
_cell.angle_alpha   90.00
_cell.angle_beta   90.00
_cell.angle_gamma   90.00
#
_symmetry.space_group_name_H-M   'P 1'
#
loop_
_entity.id
_entity.type
_entity.pdbx_description
1 polymer ?
#
loop_
_entity_poly.entity_id
_entity_poly.type
_entity_poly.pdbx_seq_one_letter_code
_entity_poly.pdbx_strand_id
1 'polypeptide(L)'
;MSLIHDIQAASIAEHSDIPTLLRMCKLLAARISHKEFAEWVDKELNGYPTIKELPDYRMVQVDSYGSFVGSLSRAGKLQIPVSVLPEELQEQYRHAYMGSSISAYTALLTGKSAGSVQEPWPVGLAVHNASTLTPDMQCVSAWKEIPIGAIVRLMDSVKTRVLGFAIDLEREAPNSGELPIGSQPPLSREKMTQIFNTNIAGNVGNVANASSSVTQSSVLNIEPGNWNSLQSRLMELGLTAADLDGLKVDLEKAHAMGTNEAKNGAAGTWIGRLAGKATAGAAGVGIEVAATGVAKAIASYLGIAGA
;
A
#
# COMPACT_ATOMS: atom_id res chain seq x y z
N MET A 1 11.31 13.43 -30.45
CA MET A 1 10.72 13.53 -29.10
C MET A 1 10.67 12.12 -28.54
N SER A 2 11.23 11.94 -27.35
CA SER A 2 11.31 10.63 -26.70
C SER A 2 9.92 10.20 -26.22
N LEU A 3 9.63 8.90 -26.26
CA LEU A 3 8.37 8.33 -25.73
C LEU A 3 8.13 8.74 -24.26
N ILE A 4 9.20 8.94 -23.50
CA ILE A 4 9.13 9.38 -22.10
C ILE A 4 8.58 10.81 -22.01
N HIS A 5 9.01 11.72 -22.88
CA HIS A 5 8.49 13.09 -22.92
C HIS A 5 7.02 13.12 -23.30
N ASP A 6 6.60 12.26 -24.23
CA ASP A 6 5.18 12.17 -24.61
C ASP A 6 4.32 11.65 -23.43
N ILE A 7 4.82 10.66 -22.68
CA ILE A 7 4.17 10.13 -21.46
C ILE A 7 4.08 11.21 -20.38
N GLN A 8 5.14 11.98 -20.15
CA GLN A 8 5.15 13.09 -19.20
C GLN A 8 4.16 14.17 -19.61
N ALA A 9 4.17 14.59 -20.88
CA ALA A 9 3.25 15.58 -21.42
C ALA A 9 1.79 15.13 -21.30
N ALA A 10 1.48 13.87 -21.61
CA ALA A 10 0.14 13.31 -21.45
C ALA A 10 -0.27 13.19 -19.96
N SER A 11 0.67 13.01 -19.04
CA SER A 11 0.38 12.91 -17.60
C SER A 11 0.08 14.26 -16.96
N ILE A 12 0.71 15.35 -17.42
CA ILE A 12 0.48 16.72 -16.92
C ILE A 12 -0.72 17.42 -17.58
N ALA A 13 -1.18 16.92 -18.72
CA ALA A 13 -2.31 17.51 -19.43
C ALA A 13 -3.61 17.37 -18.61
N GLU A 14 -4.34 18.49 -18.49
CA GLU A 14 -5.64 18.56 -17.81
C GLU A 14 -6.65 17.59 -18.43
N HIS A 15 -6.71 17.58 -19.77
CA HIS A 15 -7.57 16.68 -20.54
C HIS A 15 -6.74 15.64 -21.29
N SER A 16 -6.31 14.59 -20.59
CA SER A 16 -5.65 13.44 -21.22
C SER A 16 -6.50 12.17 -21.16
N ASP A 17 -6.49 11.45 -22.28
CA ASP A 17 -7.06 10.10 -22.37
C ASP A 17 -6.11 9.10 -21.69
N ILE A 18 -6.45 8.73 -20.44
CA ILE A 18 -5.67 7.78 -19.63
C ILE A 18 -5.48 6.42 -20.33
N PRO A 19 -6.48 5.84 -21.03
CA PRO A 19 -6.26 4.69 -21.89
C PRO A 19 -5.11 4.86 -22.88
N THR A 20 -5.02 6.01 -23.57
CA THR A 20 -3.91 6.30 -24.49
C THR A 20 -2.59 6.43 -23.74
N LEU A 21 -2.54 7.16 -22.60
CA LEU A 21 -1.35 7.24 -21.74
C LEU A 21 -0.83 5.84 -21.34
N LEU A 22 -1.72 4.95 -20.91
CA LEU A 22 -1.37 3.58 -20.53
C LEU A 22 -0.90 2.75 -21.73
N ARG A 23 -1.44 2.94 -22.94
CA ARG A 23 -0.92 2.30 -24.15
C ARG A 23 0.51 2.77 -24.47
N MET A 24 0.82 4.04 -24.24
CA MET A 24 2.20 4.55 -24.35
C MET A 24 3.11 3.91 -23.29
N CYS A 25 2.61 3.75 -22.06
CA CYS A 25 3.32 3.02 -21.01
C CYS A 25 3.58 1.55 -21.38
N LYS A 26 2.62 0.88 -22.05
CA LYS A 26 2.80 -0.49 -22.55
C LYS A 26 3.93 -0.57 -23.58
N LEU A 27 3.99 0.40 -24.49
CA LEU A 27 5.09 0.51 -25.45
C LEU A 27 6.42 0.75 -24.73
N LEU A 28 6.45 1.63 -23.72
CA LEU A 28 7.65 1.89 -22.93
C LEU A 28 8.11 0.62 -22.19
N ALA A 29 7.20 -0.11 -21.54
CA ALA A 29 7.48 -1.35 -20.83
C ALA A 29 8.17 -2.40 -21.75
N ALA A 30 7.73 -2.49 -23.01
CA ALA A 30 8.33 -3.36 -24.01
C ALA A 30 9.73 -2.92 -24.46
N ARG A 31 10.00 -1.60 -24.50
CA ARG A 31 11.32 -1.05 -24.85
C ARG A 31 12.36 -1.25 -23.75
N ILE A 32 11.96 -1.09 -22.49
CA ILE A 32 12.82 -1.26 -21.31
C ILE A 32 12.87 -2.71 -20.80
N SER A 33 12.14 -3.62 -21.45
CA SER A 33 12.06 -5.05 -21.09
C SER A 33 11.68 -5.30 -19.62
N HIS A 34 10.76 -4.49 -19.06
CA HIS A 34 10.32 -4.58 -17.66
C HIS A 34 8.93 -5.22 -17.53
N LYS A 35 8.89 -6.48 -17.08
CA LYS A 35 7.68 -7.31 -17.07
C LYS A 35 6.64 -6.83 -16.06
N GLU A 36 7.08 -6.49 -14.85
CA GLU A 36 6.22 -6.09 -13.74
C GLU A 36 5.46 -4.78 -14.08
N PHE A 37 6.10 -3.88 -14.84
CA PHE A 37 5.44 -2.67 -15.35
C PHE A 37 4.45 -2.98 -16.46
N ALA A 38 4.80 -3.89 -17.39
CA ALA A 38 3.89 -4.31 -18.45
C ALA A 38 2.63 -4.97 -17.87
N GLU A 39 2.78 -5.84 -16.86
CA GLU A 39 1.69 -6.51 -16.17
C GLU A 39 0.78 -5.51 -15.44
N TRP A 40 1.36 -4.52 -14.74
CA TRP A 40 0.57 -3.47 -14.10
C TRP A 40 -0.24 -2.66 -15.13
N VAL A 41 0.38 -2.25 -16.24
CA VAL A 41 -0.31 -1.53 -17.32
C VAL A 41 -1.44 -2.39 -17.91
N ASP A 42 -1.22 -3.69 -18.10
CA ASP A 42 -2.23 -4.60 -18.63
C ASP A 42 -3.42 -4.77 -17.68
N LYS A 43 -3.19 -4.82 -16.36
CA LYS A 43 -4.27 -4.85 -15.36
C LYS A 43 -5.03 -3.53 -15.31
N GLU A 44 -4.35 -2.40 -15.43
CA GLU A 44 -4.99 -1.08 -15.49
C GLU A 44 -5.90 -0.95 -16.72
N LEU A 45 -5.45 -1.43 -17.88
CA LEU A 45 -6.18 -1.39 -19.16
C LEU A 45 -7.33 -2.40 -19.24
N ASN A 46 -7.15 -3.63 -18.75
CA ASN A 46 -8.12 -4.72 -18.92
C ASN A 46 -8.98 -4.97 -17.68
N GLY A 47 -8.58 -4.43 -16.54
CA GLY A 47 -9.17 -4.73 -15.24
C GLY A 47 -8.39 -5.79 -14.46
N TYR A 48 -8.70 -5.88 -13.17
CA TYR A 48 -8.08 -6.78 -12.22
C TYR A 48 -8.98 -8.00 -12.01
N PRO A 49 -8.43 -9.22 -12.06
CA PRO A 49 -9.23 -10.44 -11.96
C PRO A 49 -9.72 -10.72 -10.52
N THR A 50 -8.97 -10.26 -9.51
CA THR A 50 -9.28 -10.55 -8.11
C THR A 50 -9.07 -9.33 -7.21
N ILE A 51 -9.82 -9.24 -6.11
CA ILE A 51 -9.69 -8.19 -5.09
C ILE A 51 -8.27 -8.14 -4.49
N LYS A 52 -7.60 -9.29 -4.39
CA LYS A 52 -6.25 -9.41 -3.80
C LYS A 52 -5.17 -8.72 -4.63
N GLU A 53 -5.42 -8.53 -5.92
CA GLU A 53 -4.48 -7.88 -6.84
C GLU A 53 -4.77 -6.38 -7.00
N LEU A 54 -5.84 -5.86 -6.39
CA LEU A 54 -6.18 -4.44 -6.48
C LEU A 54 -5.18 -3.62 -5.66
N PRO A 55 -4.59 -2.58 -6.27
CA PRO A 55 -3.85 -1.57 -5.54
C PRO A 55 -4.74 -0.76 -4.58
N ASP A 56 -4.16 -0.21 -3.52
CA ASP A 56 -4.88 0.56 -2.49
C ASP A 56 -5.66 1.76 -3.05
N TYR A 57 -5.14 2.42 -4.08
CA TYR A 57 -5.81 3.54 -4.74
C TYR A 57 -7.07 3.13 -5.53
N ARG A 58 -7.26 1.82 -5.76
CA ARG A 58 -8.46 1.23 -6.37
C ARG A 58 -9.50 0.82 -5.31
N MET A 59 -9.22 1.02 -4.03
CA MET A 59 -10.14 0.77 -2.93
C MET A 59 -10.61 2.10 -2.32
N VAL A 60 -11.90 2.21 -2.06
CA VAL A 60 -12.48 3.40 -1.44
C VAL A 60 -13.53 2.99 -0.41
N GLN A 61 -13.49 3.61 0.76
CA GLN A 61 -14.55 3.46 1.76
C GLN A 61 -15.82 4.14 1.27
N VAL A 62 -16.94 3.42 1.37
CA VAL A 62 -18.23 3.89 0.85
C VAL A 62 -19.34 3.60 1.84
N ASP A 63 -20.36 4.44 1.78
CA ASP A 63 -21.61 4.20 2.48
C ASP A 63 -22.56 3.41 1.61
N SER A 64 -23.39 2.61 2.25
CA SER A 64 -24.48 1.90 1.60
C SER A 64 -25.81 2.55 1.92
N TYR A 65 -26.70 2.53 0.93
CA TYR A 65 -28.05 3.08 1.04
C TYR A 65 -29.05 2.10 0.45
N GLY A 66 -30.31 2.22 0.88
CA GLY A 66 -31.39 1.44 0.29
C GLY A 66 -32.69 2.21 0.14
N SER A 67 -33.54 1.65 -0.70
CA SER A 67 -34.93 2.04 -0.87
C SER A 67 -35.81 1.06 -0.11
N PHE A 68 -36.72 1.60 0.69
CA PHE A 68 -37.58 0.88 1.60
C PHE A 68 -39.04 1.19 1.30
N VAL A 69 -39.87 0.15 1.29
CA VAL A 69 -41.30 0.25 1.00
C VAL A 69 -42.08 -0.48 2.09
N GLY A 70 -42.98 0.24 2.74
CA GLY A 70 -43.98 -0.30 3.65
C GLY A 70 -45.39 -0.16 3.07
N SER A 71 -46.40 -0.61 3.81
CA SER A 71 -47.79 -0.55 3.35
C SER A 71 -48.33 0.88 3.18
N LEU A 72 -47.84 1.84 3.99
CA LEU A 72 -48.27 3.24 3.98
C LEU A 72 -47.12 4.25 3.89
N SER A 73 -45.87 3.78 3.85
CA SER A 73 -44.66 4.61 3.91
C SER A 73 -43.62 4.16 2.87
N ARG A 74 -42.79 5.11 2.42
CA ARG A 74 -41.68 4.85 1.49
C ARG A 74 -40.50 5.73 1.86
N ALA A 75 -39.31 5.14 1.94
CA ALA A 75 -38.05 5.87 2.07
C ALA A 75 -37.17 5.54 0.86
N GLY A 76 -36.93 6.51 -0.02
CA GLY A 76 -36.19 6.29 -1.26
C GLY A 76 -34.66 6.19 -1.10
N LYS A 77 -34.12 6.71 0.01
CA LYS A 77 -32.70 6.66 0.34
C LYS A 77 -32.53 6.71 1.86
N LEU A 78 -32.31 5.55 2.48
CA LEU A 78 -31.96 5.42 3.88
C LEU A 78 -30.58 4.76 3.98
N GLN A 79 -29.72 5.28 4.86
CA GLN A 79 -28.38 4.70 5.06
C GLN A 79 -28.50 3.31 5.69
N ILE A 80 -27.72 2.36 5.19
CA ILE A 80 -27.62 0.99 5.70
C ILE A 80 -26.25 0.86 6.37
N PRO A 81 -26.19 0.83 7.71
CA PRO A 81 -24.96 0.53 8.42
C PRO A 81 -24.46 -0.88 8.07
N VAL A 82 -23.16 -1.02 7.84
CA VAL A 82 -22.55 -2.33 7.54
C VAL A 82 -22.71 -3.34 8.68
N SER A 83 -22.96 -2.90 9.91
CA SER A 83 -23.22 -3.76 11.08
C SER A 83 -24.48 -4.62 10.97
N VAL A 84 -25.36 -4.32 10.01
CA VAL A 84 -26.55 -5.12 9.69
C VAL A 84 -26.17 -6.40 8.92
N LEU A 85 -24.96 -6.43 8.34
CA LEU A 85 -24.42 -7.58 7.65
C LEU A 85 -23.64 -8.50 8.62
N PRO A 86 -23.58 -9.82 8.33
CA PRO A 86 -22.68 -10.74 9.01
C PRO A 86 -21.23 -10.24 8.96
N GLU A 87 -20.45 -10.51 10.01
CA GLU A 87 -19.09 -10.01 10.19
C GLU A 87 -18.18 -10.31 8.99
N GLU A 88 -18.38 -11.47 8.36
CA GLU A 88 -17.61 -11.93 7.20
C GLU A 88 -17.83 -11.07 5.94
N LEU A 89 -18.97 -10.38 5.85
CA LEU A 89 -19.33 -9.54 4.71
C LEU A 89 -19.08 -8.05 4.97
N GLN A 90 -18.90 -7.63 6.22
CA GLN A 90 -18.82 -6.21 6.55
C GLN A 90 -17.70 -5.49 5.79
N GLU A 91 -16.54 -6.14 5.66
CA GLU A 91 -15.39 -5.55 4.98
C GLU A 91 -15.65 -5.34 3.47
N GLN A 92 -16.31 -6.31 2.84
CA GLN A 92 -16.65 -6.26 1.42
C GLN A 92 -17.64 -5.11 1.11
N TYR A 93 -18.53 -4.78 2.05
CA TYR A 93 -19.54 -3.74 1.88
C TYR A 93 -19.15 -2.39 2.49
N ARG A 94 -18.09 -2.35 3.31
CA ARG A 94 -17.42 -1.12 3.76
C ARG A 94 -16.63 -0.46 2.63
N HIS A 95 -16.15 -1.25 1.68
CA HIS A 95 -15.31 -0.77 0.58
C HIS A 95 -15.95 -1.02 -0.79
N ALA A 96 -15.73 -0.08 -1.71
CA ALA A 96 -15.89 -0.32 -3.14
C ALA A 96 -14.54 -0.68 -3.76
N TYR A 97 -14.52 -1.77 -4.51
CA TYR A 97 -13.35 -2.33 -5.17
C TYR A 97 -13.42 -2.00 -6.66
N MET A 98 -12.62 -1.03 -7.11
CA MET A 98 -12.65 -0.54 -8.48
C MET A 98 -11.81 -1.42 -9.42
N GLY A 99 -12.23 -2.67 -9.62
CA GLY A 99 -11.50 -3.68 -10.38
C GLY A 99 -11.67 -3.64 -11.90
N SER A 100 -12.61 -2.86 -12.44
CA SER A 100 -12.85 -2.80 -13.90
C SER A 100 -11.71 -2.12 -14.66
N SER A 101 -11.73 -2.22 -15.99
CA SER A 101 -10.80 -1.47 -16.84
C SER A 101 -10.91 0.04 -16.60
N ILE A 102 -9.79 0.75 -16.77
CA ILE A 102 -9.79 2.22 -16.64
C ILE A 102 -10.83 2.88 -17.55
N SER A 103 -11.07 2.32 -18.75
CA SER A 103 -12.04 2.84 -19.72
C SER A 103 -13.48 2.75 -19.23
N ALA A 104 -13.81 1.78 -18.37
CA ALA A 104 -15.13 1.71 -17.75
C ALA A 104 -15.37 2.92 -16.83
N TYR A 105 -14.34 3.33 -16.09
CA TYR A 105 -14.39 4.49 -15.21
C TYR A 105 -14.41 5.82 -15.97
N THR A 106 -13.65 5.94 -17.06
CA THR A 106 -13.73 7.14 -17.91
C THR A 106 -15.12 7.33 -18.50
N ALA A 107 -15.78 6.23 -18.91
CA ALA A 107 -17.16 6.30 -19.42
C ALA A 107 -18.14 6.81 -18.35
N LEU A 108 -17.97 6.40 -17.09
CA LEU A 108 -18.79 6.86 -15.96
C LEU A 108 -18.64 8.38 -15.69
N LEU A 109 -17.45 8.93 -15.92
CA LEU A 109 -17.18 10.37 -15.77
C LEU A 109 -17.77 11.20 -16.91
N THR A 110 -17.84 10.65 -18.13
CA THR A 110 -18.45 11.33 -19.29
C THR A 110 -19.98 11.32 -19.27
N GLY A 111 -20.58 10.39 -18.50
CA GLY A 111 -22.04 10.34 -18.31
C GLY A 111 -22.54 11.49 -17.45
N LYS A 112 -23.82 11.85 -17.59
CA LYS A 112 -24.54 12.77 -16.68
C LYS A 112 -24.80 12.09 -15.32
N SER A 113 -23.74 11.70 -14.62
CA SER A 113 -23.82 11.01 -13.34
C SER A 113 -24.06 12.04 -12.23
N ALA A 114 -25.11 11.82 -11.42
CA ALA A 114 -25.59 12.73 -10.38
C ALA A 114 -24.68 12.73 -9.13
N GLY A 115 -23.41 13.12 -9.28
CA GLY A 115 -22.44 13.26 -8.19
C GLY A 115 -21.91 11.95 -7.58
N SER A 116 -22.62 10.83 -7.77
CA SER A 116 -22.21 9.48 -7.35
C SER A 116 -22.57 8.41 -8.39
N VAL A 117 -21.91 7.26 -8.29
CA VAL A 117 -22.21 6.03 -9.01
C VAL A 117 -22.74 5.00 -8.01
N GLN A 118 -23.73 4.22 -8.41
CA GLN A 118 -24.34 3.20 -7.57
C GLN A 118 -23.83 1.82 -7.96
N GLU A 119 -23.33 1.06 -6.98
CA GLU A 119 -23.00 -0.35 -7.12
C GLU A 119 -24.06 -1.17 -6.36
N PRO A 120 -24.99 -1.87 -7.04
CA PRO A 120 -26.10 -2.52 -6.39
C PRO A 120 -25.65 -3.69 -5.52
N TRP A 121 -26.30 -3.86 -4.37
CA TRP A 121 -26.19 -5.07 -3.57
C TRP A 121 -26.95 -6.22 -4.28
N PRO A 122 -26.56 -7.48 -4.02
CA PRO A 122 -27.40 -8.62 -4.36
C PRO A 122 -28.77 -8.49 -3.69
N VAL A 123 -29.86 -8.65 -4.46
CA VAL A 123 -31.23 -8.43 -3.99
C VAL A 123 -31.57 -9.28 -2.75
N GLY A 124 -31.14 -10.55 -2.73
CA GLY A 124 -31.38 -11.43 -1.59
C GLY A 124 -30.73 -10.93 -0.29
N LEU A 125 -29.51 -10.37 -0.40
CA LEU A 125 -28.80 -9.78 0.74
C LEU A 125 -29.50 -8.51 1.22
N ALA A 126 -29.90 -7.65 0.28
CA ALA A 126 -30.64 -6.41 0.60
C ALA A 126 -31.96 -6.71 1.33
N VAL A 127 -32.77 -7.63 0.80
CA VAL A 127 -34.06 -7.99 1.39
C VAL A 127 -33.88 -8.64 2.76
N HIS A 128 -32.96 -9.60 2.89
CA HIS A 128 -32.79 -10.37 4.12
C HIS A 128 -32.17 -9.55 5.26
N ASN A 129 -31.12 -8.78 4.96
CA ASN A 129 -30.37 -8.06 5.97
C ASN A 129 -30.85 -6.62 6.14
N ALA A 130 -30.95 -5.83 5.06
CA ALA A 130 -31.26 -4.42 5.21
C ALA A 130 -32.68 -4.16 5.74
N SER A 131 -33.65 -5.05 5.46
CA SER A 131 -35.02 -4.92 6.00
C SER A 131 -35.11 -4.99 7.53
N THR A 132 -34.08 -5.48 8.23
CA THR A 132 -34.09 -5.53 9.71
C THR A 132 -33.95 -4.14 10.34
N LEU A 133 -33.55 -3.13 9.56
CA LEU A 133 -33.43 -1.74 10.01
C LEU A 133 -34.79 -1.11 10.33
N THR A 134 -35.85 -1.53 9.64
CA THR A 134 -37.16 -0.89 9.72
C THR A 134 -38.26 -1.94 9.93
N PRO A 135 -38.88 -2.02 11.12
CA PRO A 135 -39.89 -3.04 11.41
C PRO A 135 -41.08 -3.06 10.44
N ASP A 136 -41.48 -1.91 9.90
CA ASP A 136 -42.67 -1.75 9.05
C ASP A 136 -42.37 -1.58 7.55
N MET A 137 -41.11 -1.71 7.13
CA MET A 137 -40.72 -1.52 5.73
C MET A 137 -39.74 -2.60 5.27
N GLN A 138 -39.91 -3.04 4.03
CA GLN A 138 -39.01 -3.97 3.37
C GLN A 138 -38.02 -3.21 2.49
N CYS A 139 -36.74 -3.58 2.54
CA CYS A 139 -35.75 -3.11 1.59
C CYS A 139 -36.01 -3.75 0.22
N VAL A 140 -36.29 -2.93 -0.81
CA VAL A 140 -36.53 -3.38 -2.19
C VAL A 140 -35.28 -3.29 -3.06
N SER A 141 -34.36 -2.39 -2.72
CA SER A 141 -33.06 -2.27 -3.35
C SER A 141 -32.06 -1.64 -2.39
N ALA A 142 -30.81 -2.09 -2.46
CA ALA A 142 -29.69 -1.48 -1.75
C ALA A 142 -28.50 -1.34 -2.70
N TRP A 143 -27.64 -0.36 -2.44
CA TRP A 143 -26.45 -0.08 -3.24
C TRP A 143 -25.36 0.56 -2.38
N LYS A 144 -24.10 0.34 -2.77
CA LYS A 144 -22.97 1.18 -2.35
C LYS A 144 -22.99 2.46 -3.16
N GLU A 145 -22.82 3.60 -2.50
CA GLU A 145 -22.71 4.90 -3.16
C GLU A 145 -21.24 5.29 -3.29
N ILE A 146 -20.72 5.26 -4.53
CA ILE A 146 -19.35 5.61 -4.86
C ILE A 146 -19.32 7.08 -5.29
N PRO A 147 -18.68 7.99 -4.55
CA PRO A 147 -18.57 9.39 -4.97
C PRO A 147 -17.82 9.53 -6.30
N ILE A 148 -18.28 10.40 -7.20
CA ILE A 148 -17.56 10.66 -8.48
C ILE A 148 -16.13 11.14 -8.21
N GLY A 149 -15.92 11.91 -7.15
CA GLY A 149 -14.58 12.34 -6.72
C GLY A 149 -13.62 11.18 -6.41
N ALA A 150 -14.13 10.02 -5.98
CA ALA A 150 -13.29 8.83 -5.78
C ALA A 150 -12.78 8.25 -7.11
N ILE A 151 -13.60 8.31 -8.16
CA ILE A 151 -13.21 7.89 -9.51
C ILE A 151 -12.21 8.89 -10.11
N VAL A 152 -12.42 10.19 -9.91
CA VAL A 152 -11.44 11.22 -10.30
C VAL A 152 -10.10 10.99 -9.59
N ARG A 153 -10.11 10.75 -8.27
CA ARG A 153 -8.91 10.40 -7.49
C ARG A 153 -8.21 9.15 -8.02
N LEU A 154 -8.95 8.13 -8.44
CA LEU A 154 -8.41 6.93 -9.08
C LEU A 154 -7.65 7.30 -10.37
N MET A 155 -8.28 8.09 -11.24
CA MET A 155 -7.70 8.56 -12.50
C MET A 155 -6.40 9.35 -12.26
N ASP A 156 -6.45 10.30 -11.33
CA ASP A 156 -5.29 11.15 -11.00
C ASP A 156 -4.16 10.33 -10.37
N SER A 157 -4.50 9.35 -9.52
CA SER A 157 -3.51 8.44 -8.93
C SER A 157 -2.74 7.68 -10.02
N VAL A 158 -3.41 7.19 -11.06
CA VAL A 158 -2.75 6.52 -12.19
C VAL A 158 -1.82 7.49 -12.92
N LYS A 159 -2.27 8.72 -13.22
CA LYS A 159 -1.42 9.74 -13.87
C LYS A 159 -0.19 10.08 -13.03
N THR A 160 -0.34 10.32 -11.73
CA THR A 160 0.77 10.66 -10.82
C THR A 160 1.79 9.54 -10.75
N ARG A 161 1.34 8.28 -10.67
CA ARG A 161 2.23 7.12 -10.62
C ARG A 161 3.04 6.95 -11.91
N VAL A 162 2.37 7.08 -13.06
CA VAL A 162 3.02 7.04 -14.38
C VAL A 162 4.03 8.18 -14.52
N LEU A 163 3.66 9.40 -14.12
CA LEU A 163 4.53 10.57 -14.17
C LEU A 163 5.79 10.37 -13.31
N GLY A 164 5.63 9.92 -12.06
CA GLY A 164 6.75 9.63 -11.17
C GLY A 164 7.69 8.58 -11.74
N PHE A 165 7.12 7.48 -12.27
CA PHE A 165 7.90 6.44 -12.94
C PHE A 165 8.67 6.99 -14.15
N ALA A 166 8.04 7.82 -14.97
CA ALA A 166 8.68 8.40 -16.15
C ALA A 166 9.82 9.37 -15.78
N ILE A 167 9.66 10.17 -14.73
CA ILE A 167 10.71 11.10 -14.24
C ILE A 167 11.91 10.34 -13.69
N ASP A 168 11.68 9.33 -12.83
CA ASP A 168 12.77 8.57 -12.23
C ASP A 168 13.50 7.71 -13.27
N LEU A 169 12.76 7.16 -14.24
CA LEU A 169 13.36 6.43 -15.37
C LEU A 169 14.22 7.36 -16.25
N GLU A 170 13.74 8.58 -16.56
CA GLU A 170 14.52 9.55 -17.34
C GLU A 170 15.81 9.96 -16.62
N ARG A 171 15.75 10.17 -15.30
CA ARG A 171 16.89 10.56 -14.49
C ARG A 171 18.01 9.53 -14.52
N GLU A 172 17.67 8.25 -14.43
CA GLU A 172 18.65 7.17 -14.40
C GLU A 172 19.04 6.70 -15.82
N ALA A 173 18.13 6.78 -16.79
CA ALA A 173 18.34 6.34 -18.16
C ALA A 173 17.65 7.26 -19.19
N PRO A 174 18.27 8.39 -19.57
CA PRO A 174 17.67 9.39 -20.45
C PRO A 174 17.22 8.86 -21.82
N ASN A 175 17.97 7.90 -22.39
CA ASN A 175 17.71 7.34 -23.73
C ASN A 175 16.75 6.14 -23.73
N SER A 176 16.22 5.75 -22.57
CA SER A 176 15.38 4.55 -22.43
C SER A 176 14.08 4.61 -23.23
N GLY A 177 13.57 5.81 -23.50
CA GLY A 177 12.40 6.05 -24.33
C GLY A 177 12.60 5.76 -25.82
N GLU A 178 13.84 5.63 -26.31
CA GLU A 178 14.17 5.46 -27.73
C GLU A 178 14.71 4.07 -28.07
N LEU A 179 14.85 3.20 -27.07
CA LEU A 179 15.37 1.85 -27.26
C LEU A 179 14.48 1.02 -28.22
N PRO A 180 15.07 0.29 -29.17
CA PRO A 180 14.34 -0.73 -29.93
C PRO A 180 13.74 -1.79 -29.00
N ILE A 181 12.55 -2.29 -29.34
CA ILE A 181 11.93 -3.39 -28.59
C ILE A 181 12.85 -4.63 -28.63
N GLY A 182 13.06 -5.26 -27.49
CA GLY A 182 13.98 -6.40 -27.35
C GLY A 182 15.43 -6.00 -27.08
N SER A 183 15.72 -4.72 -26.90
CA SER A 183 17.02 -4.26 -26.38
C SER A 183 17.27 -4.75 -24.96
N GLN A 184 18.54 -4.79 -24.56
CA GLN A 184 18.89 -5.00 -23.16
C GLN A 184 18.26 -3.91 -22.30
N PRO A 185 17.78 -4.26 -21.07
CA PRO A 185 17.24 -3.28 -20.15
C PRO A 185 18.23 -2.12 -19.92
N PRO A 186 17.74 -0.87 -19.88
CA PRO A 186 18.61 0.31 -19.72
C PRO A 186 19.29 0.38 -18.35
N LEU A 187 18.75 -0.32 -17.35
CA LEU A 187 19.20 -0.31 -15.97
C LEU A 187 19.26 -1.75 -15.44
N SER A 188 19.96 -1.95 -14.32
CA SER A 188 19.94 -3.25 -13.62
C SER A 188 18.52 -3.57 -13.16
N ARG A 189 18.24 -4.87 -12.98
CA ARG A 189 16.92 -5.34 -12.55
C ARG A 189 16.54 -4.72 -11.19
N GLU A 190 17.50 -4.62 -10.28
CA GLU A 190 17.30 -4.09 -8.93
C GLU A 190 16.87 -2.61 -8.99
N LYS A 191 17.55 -1.80 -9.80
CA LYS A 191 17.19 -0.39 -10.00
C LYS A 191 15.80 -0.23 -10.62
N MET A 192 15.48 -1.03 -11.64
CA MET A 192 14.16 -0.99 -12.29
C MET A 192 13.04 -1.36 -11.30
N THR A 193 13.23 -2.43 -10.53
CA THR A 193 12.29 -2.84 -9.48
C THR A 193 12.15 -1.76 -8.40
N GLN A 194 13.24 -1.09 -8.02
CA GLN A 194 13.21 0.03 -7.08
C GLN A 194 12.36 1.20 -7.61
N ILE A 195 12.60 1.64 -8.85
CA ILE A 195 11.83 2.73 -9.49
C ILE A 195 10.35 2.35 -9.59
N PHE A 196 10.06 1.11 -10.01
CA PHE A 196 8.70 0.58 -10.12
C PHE A 196 7.99 0.54 -8.76
N ASN A 197 8.64 0.02 -7.72
CA ASN A 197 8.01 -0.08 -6.40
C ASN A 197 7.77 1.29 -5.75
N THR A 198 8.70 2.23 -5.97
CA THR A 198 8.62 3.61 -5.47
C THR A 198 7.42 4.34 -6.07
N ASN A 199 7.18 4.18 -7.37
CA ASN A 199 6.17 4.97 -8.08
C ASN A 199 4.86 4.21 -8.33
N ILE A 200 4.92 2.96 -8.79
CA ILE A 200 3.76 2.23 -9.27
C ILE A 200 3.12 1.36 -8.18
N ALA A 201 3.89 0.46 -7.56
CA ALA A 201 3.34 -0.50 -6.61
C ALA A 201 2.86 0.18 -5.32
N GLY A 202 3.61 1.17 -4.83
CA GLY A 202 3.24 2.05 -3.72
C GLY A 202 2.65 1.34 -2.50
N ASN A 203 3.49 0.73 -1.68
CA ASN A 203 3.34 0.63 -0.21
C ASN A 203 4.66 0.11 0.39
N VAL A 204 5.64 1.00 0.52
CA VAL A 204 6.67 0.90 1.57
C VAL A 204 6.54 2.21 2.32
N GLY A 205 5.77 2.19 3.42
CA GLY A 205 5.42 3.36 4.20
C GLY A 205 6.63 4.24 4.54
N ASN A 206 6.43 5.55 4.51
CA ASN A 206 7.36 6.55 5.03
C ASN A 206 8.82 6.37 4.59
N VAL A 207 9.14 6.62 3.31
CA VAL A 207 10.51 6.94 2.92
C VAL A 207 10.56 8.39 2.49
N ALA A 208 10.90 9.23 3.46
CA ALA A 208 11.44 10.55 3.24
C ALA A 208 12.67 10.42 2.33
N ASN A 209 12.54 10.81 1.06
CA ASN A 209 13.65 10.79 0.10
C ASN A 209 13.98 12.19 -0.41
N ALA A 210 14.24 13.08 0.54
CA ALA A 210 14.81 14.42 0.31
C ALA A 210 15.86 14.79 1.37
N SER A 211 16.64 13.82 1.86
CA SER A 211 17.85 14.12 2.63
C SER A 211 18.92 13.05 2.40
N SER A 212 20.14 13.48 2.09
CA SER A 212 21.29 12.66 1.70
C SER A 212 21.96 11.93 2.87
N SER A 213 21.23 11.54 3.91
CA SER A 213 21.81 10.78 5.04
C SER A 213 20.82 9.82 5.72
N VAL A 214 20.01 9.12 4.94
CA VAL A 214 19.22 8.00 5.48
C VAL A 214 19.93 6.70 5.12
N THR A 215 20.64 6.11 6.08
CA THR A 215 21.06 4.71 6.01
C THR A 215 19.81 3.86 6.14
N GLN A 216 19.16 3.62 5.00
CA GLN A 216 17.97 2.78 4.90
C GLN A 216 18.39 1.35 5.19
N SER A 217 18.39 1.02 6.47
CA SER A 217 18.87 -0.24 6.97
C SER A 217 17.81 -1.26 6.58
N SER A 218 18.08 -1.98 5.49
CA SER A 218 17.24 -3.05 4.92
C SER A 218 16.54 -3.83 6.02
N VAL A 219 15.23 -4.05 5.86
CA VAL A 219 14.50 -4.97 6.75
C VAL A 219 14.99 -6.38 6.41
N LEU A 220 16.14 -6.76 6.98
CA LEU A 220 16.45 -8.16 7.20
C LEU A 220 15.34 -8.67 8.11
N ASN A 221 14.47 -9.52 7.58
CA ASN A 221 13.53 -10.27 8.40
C ASN A 221 14.35 -11.04 9.44
N ILE A 222 14.37 -10.55 10.67
CA ILE A 222 14.95 -11.27 11.79
C ILE A 222 13.96 -12.38 12.11
N GLU A 223 14.28 -13.60 11.68
CA GLU A 223 13.54 -14.79 12.10
C GLU A 223 13.66 -14.97 13.62
N PRO A 224 12.57 -15.30 14.33
CA PRO A 224 12.62 -15.53 15.78
C PRO A 224 13.68 -16.56 16.15
N GLY A 225 14.55 -16.23 17.10
CA GLY A 225 15.62 -17.13 17.58
C GLY A 225 16.93 -17.13 16.78
N ASN A 226 17.05 -16.39 15.66
CA ASN A 226 18.30 -16.32 14.90
C ASN A 226 19.25 -15.23 15.43
N TRP A 227 20.23 -15.63 16.26
CA TRP A 227 21.19 -14.70 16.89
C TRP A 227 22.10 -14.01 15.87
N ASN A 228 22.51 -14.71 14.81
CA ASN A 228 23.45 -14.15 13.83
C ASN A 228 22.80 -12.97 13.08
N SER A 229 21.52 -13.09 12.71
CA SER A 229 20.77 -12.01 12.07
C SER A 229 20.55 -10.81 12.99
N LEU A 230 20.29 -11.05 14.29
CA LEU A 230 20.17 -9.98 15.28
C LEU A 230 21.52 -9.28 15.51
N GLN A 231 22.60 -10.04 15.65
CA GLN A 231 23.95 -9.50 15.90
C GLN A 231 24.41 -8.61 14.75
N SER A 232 24.27 -9.06 13.50
CA SER A 232 24.60 -8.24 12.33
C SER A 232 23.80 -6.94 12.30
N ARG A 233 22.50 -7.00 12.65
CA ARG A 233 21.66 -5.81 12.69
C ARG A 233 22.06 -4.82 13.79
N LEU A 234 22.41 -5.30 14.97
CA LEU A 234 22.83 -4.43 16.06
C LEU A 234 24.18 -3.77 15.77
N MET A 235 25.10 -4.48 15.10
CA MET A 235 26.36 -3.90 14.63
C MET A 235 26.15 -2.85 13.53
N GLU A 236 25.22 -3.06 12.59
CA GLU A 236 24.81 -2.04 11.60
C GLU A 236 24.25 -0.78 12.27
N LEU A 237 23.54 -0.94 13.39
CA LEU A 237 23.00 0.16 14.20
C LEU A 237 24.07 0.85 15.07
N GLY A 238 25.34 0.47 14.92
CA GLY A 238 26.48 1.12 15.57
C GLY A 238 26.88 0.54 16.92
N LEU A 239 26.32 -0.62 17.34
CA LEU A 239 26.73 -1.27 18.59
C LEU A 239 28.06 -2.00 18.41
N THR A 240 28.94 -1.90 19.41
CA THR A 240 30.21 -2.61 19.43
C THR A 240 30.03 -4.02 20.00
N ALA A 241 30.99 -4.92 19.75
CA ALA A 241 30.98 -6.26 20.34
C ALA A 241 30.95 -6.24 21.89
N ALA A 242 31.50 -5.19 22.52
CA ALA A 242 31.45 -5.01 23.98
C ALA A 242 30.06 -4.63 24.51
N ASP A 243 29.20 -4.04 23.67
CA ASP A 243 27.82 -3.72 24.02
C ASP A 243 26.89 -4.93 23.88
N LEU A 244 27.27 -5.91 23.06
CA LEU A 244 26.54 -7.15 22.85
C LEU A 244 26.92 -8.26 23.83
N ASP A 245 27.90 -7.99 24.71
CA ASP A 245 28.38 -8.95 25.70
C ASP A 245 27.32 -9.22 26.78
N GLY A 246 26.93 -10.49 26.90
CA GLY A 246 25.82 -10.96 27.75
C GLY A 246 24.42 -10.91 27.10
N LEU A 247 24.22 -10.15 26.02
CA LEU A 247 22.90 -9.99 25.37
C LEU A 247 22.38 -11.32 24.82
N LYS A 248 23.26 -12.14 24.25
CA LYS A 248 22.90 -13.46 23.72
C LYS A 248 22.29 -14.36 24.79
N VAL A 249 22.94 -14.44 25.94
CA VAL A 249 22.55 -15.34 27.03
C VAL A 249 21.21 -14.92 27.63
N ASP A 250 21.00 -13.61 27.81
CA ASP A 250 19.76 -13.07 28.36
C ASP A 250 18.57 -13.26 27.42
N LEU A 251 18.77 -13.03 26.11
CA LEU A 251 17.72 -13.20 25.12
C LEU A 251 17.38 -14.68 24.86
N GLU A 252 18.38 -15.58 24.83
CA GLU A 252 18.14 -17.02 24.73
C GLU A 252 17.36 -17.54 25.96
N LYS A 253 17.71 -17.08 27.16
CA LYS A 253 16.98 -17.44 28.39
C LYS A 253 15.54 -16.92 28.38
N ALA A 254 15.33 -15.68 27.93
CA ALA A 254 13.99 -15.09 27.81
C ALA A 254 13.15 -15.78 26.72
N HIS A 255 13.77 -16.19 25.62
CA HIS A 255 13.11 -16.96 24.57
C HIS A 255 12.70 -18.35 25.09
N ALA A 256 13.58 -19.04 25.83
CA ALA A 256 13.32 -20.36 26.40
C ALA A 256 12.22 -20.38 27.48
N MET A 257 12.03 -19.28 28.23
CA MET A 257 10.98 -19.17 29.26
C MET A 257 9.57 -19.02 28.69
N GLY A 258 9.42 -18.59 27.42
CA GLY A 258 8.15 -18.59 26.67
C GLY A 258 7.08 -17.58 27.11
N THR A 259 7.19 -16.93 28.27
CA THR A 259 6.20 -15.95 28.74
C THR A 259 6.49 -14.54 28.21
N ASN A 260 5.45 -13.82 27.78
CA ASN A 260 5.59 -12.45 27.25
C ASN A 260 6.17 -11.48 28.30
N GLU A 261 5.92 -11.71 29.59
CA GLU A 261 6.48 -10.92 30.69
C GLU A 261 8.00 -11.05 30.80
N ALA A 262 8.54 -12.26 30.68
CA ALA A 262 9.99 -12.50 30.70
C ALA A 262 10.68 -11.91 29.46
N LYS A 263 10.04 -12.04 28.29
CA LYS A 263 10.53 -11.45 27.03
C LYS A 263 10.54 -9.92 27.08
N ASN A 264 9.47 -9.30 27.57
CA ASN A 264 9.38 -7.84 27.72
C ASN A 264 10.35 -7.31 28.79
N GLY A 265 10.55 -8.04 29.89
CA GLY A 265 11.50 -7.67 30.94
C GLY A 265 12.95 -7.69 30.46
N ALA A 266 13.34 -8.73 29.71
CA ALA A 266 14.68 -8.84 29.13
C ALA A 266 14.94 -7.72 28.08
N ALA A 267 13.96 -7.46 27.21
CA ALA A 267 14.04 -6.37 26.24
C ALA A 267 14.17 -5.00 26.93
N GLY A 268 13.32 -4.72 27.94
CA GLY A 268 13.34 -3.47 28.70
C GLY A 268 14.65 -3.24 29.47
N THR A 269 15.23 -4.29 30.06
CA THR A 269 16.51 -4.20 30.78
C THR A 269 17.65 -3.79 29.84
N TRP A 270 17.68 -4.36 28.63
CA TRP A 270 18.69 -4.05 27.64
C TRP A 270 18.50 -2.66 27.00
N ILE A 271 17.26 -2.27 26.72
CA ILE A 271 16.93 -0.89 26.30
C ILE A 271 17.40 0.11 27.37
N GLY A 272 17.14 -0.16 28.66
CA GLY A 272 17.55 0.68 29.78
C GLY A 272 19.07 0.76 29.95
N ARG A 273 19.80 -0.36 29.82
CA ARG A 273 21.27 -0.40 29.92
C ARG A 273 21.93 0.38 28.78
N LEU A 274 21.40 0.28 27.56
CA LEU A 274 21.92 1.02 26.40
C LEU A 274 21.59 2.51 26.50
N ALA A 275 20.39 2.87 26.97
CA ALA A 275 20.03 4.27 27.27
C ALA A 275 20.92 4.89 28.36
N GLY A 276 21.28 4.13 29.41
CA GLY A 276 22.20 4.59 30.46
C GLY A 276 23.63 4.83 29.97
N LYS A 277 24.13 4.03 29.02
CA LYS A 277 25.44 4.25 28.39
C LYS A 277 25.46 5.51 27.50
N ALA A 278 24.33 5.86 26.89
CA ALA A 278 24.20 7.07 26.09
C ALA A 278 24.41 8.35 26.90
N THR A 279 23.95 8.37 28.17
CA THR A 279 24.15 9.50 29.08
C THR A 279 25.60 9.64 29.59
N ALA A 280 26.42 8.59 29.48
CA ALA A 280 27.81 8.57 29.94
C ALA A 280 28.82 9.06 28.87
N GLY A 281 28.35 9.50 27.69
CA GLY A 281 29.20 10.13 26.66
C GLY A 281 30.19 9.19 25.95
N ALA A 282 30.04 7.87 26.10
CA ALA A 282 30.93 6.88 25.51
C ALA A 282 30.28 6.21 24.28
N ALA A 283 30.13 6.97 23.19
CA ALA A 283 30.24 6.54 21.78
C ALA A 283 29.56 7.58 20.87
N GLY A 284 30.33 8.15 19.95
CA GLY A 284 29.83 9.07 18.93
C GLY A 284 29.03 8.31 17.87
N VAL A 285 27.74 8.64 17.76
CA VAL A 285 26.82 8.65 16.60
C VAL A 285 25.43 8.91 17.20
N GLY A 286 24.62 9.80 16.60
CA GLY A 286 23.35 10.29 17.16
C GLY A 286 22.41 9.21 17.70
N ILE A 287 22.36 9.09 19.02
CA ILE A 287 21.77 7.94 19.74
C ILE A 287 20.22 7.93 19.71
N GLU A 288 19.57 9.06 19.44
CA GLU A 288 18.09 9.11 19.36
C GLU A 288 17.52 8.31 18.17
N VAL A 289 18.27 8.14 17.07
CA VAL A 289 17.79 7.40 15.88
C VAL A 289 18.05 5.89 15.99
N ALA A 290 19.02 5.47 16.80
CA ALA A 290 19.39 4.05 16.95
C ALA A 290 18.51 3.30 17.98
N ALA A 291 18.04 3.96 19.04
CA ALA A 291 17.32 3.31 20.15
C ALA A 291 16.05 2.58 19.70
N THR A 292 15.24 3.21 18.84
CA THR A 292 14.03 2.61 18.27
C THR A 292 14.37 1.43 17.36
N GLY A 293 15.45 1.52 16.57
CA GLY A 293 15.92 0.44 15.70
C GLY A 293 16.41 -0.78 16.47
N VAL A 294 17.12 -0.56 17.59
CA VAL A 294 17.60 -1.61 18.50
C VAL A 294 16.43 -2.30 19.20
N ALA A 295 15.48 -1.53 19.74
CA ALA A 295 14.29 -2.07 20.41
C ALA A 295 13.48 -2.97 19.47
N LYS A 296 13.27 -2.50 18.22
CA LYS A 296 12.55 -3.26 17.20
C LYS A 296 13.27 -4.55 16.82
N ALA A 297 14.60 -4.52 16.69
CA ALA A 297 15.39 -5.71 16.36
C ALA A 297 15.30 -6.78 17.45
N ILE A 298 15.41 -6.38 18.73
CA ILE A 298 15.28 -7.28 19.88
C ILE A 298 13.85 -7.85 19.98
N ALA A 299 12.83 -7.01 19.77
CA ALA A 299 11.43 -7.45 19.77
C ALA A 299 11.15 -8.49 18.68
N SER A 300 11.67 -8.27 17.46
CA SER A 300 11.58 -9.24 16.36
C SER A 300 12.24 -10.58 16.69
N TYR A 301 13.45 -10.56 17.30
CA TYR A 301 14.13 -11.79 17.73
C TYR A 301 13.32 -12.59 18.77
N LEU A 302 12.67 -11.90 19.71
CA LEU A 302 11.86 -12.53 20.76
C LEU A 302 10.46 -12.95 20.29
N GLY A 303 10.06 -12.56 19.08
CA GLY A 303 8.73 -12.81 18.52
C GLY A 303 7.63 -11.98 19.17
N ILE A 304 7.95 -10.80 19.72
CA ILE A 304 6.98 -9.87 20.28
C ILE A 304 6.43 -9.03 19.12
N ALA A 305 5.16 -9.25 18.75
CA ALA A 305 4.51 -8.46 17.70
C ALA A 305 4.12 -7.08 18.24
N GLY A 306 4.79 -6.02 17.76
CA GLY A 306 4.41 -4.63 17.98
C GLY A 306 5.29 -3.86 18.97
N ALA A 307 6.38 -3.29 18.45
CA ALA A 307 7.04 -2.07 18.94
C ALA A 307 7.67 -1.34 17.75
#